data_AF-A0A7S4F2K8-F1
#
_entry.id   AF-A0A7S4F2K8-F1
#
_cell.length_a   1.000
_cell.length_b   1.000
_cell.length_c   1.000
_cell.angle_alpha   90.00
_cell.angle_beta   90.00
_cell.angle_gamma   90.00
#
_symmetry.space_group_name_H-M   'P 1'
#
loop_
_entity.id
_entity.type
_entity.pdbx_description
1 polymer ?
#
loop_
_entity_poly.entity_id
_entity_poly.type
_entity_poly.pdbx_seq_one_letter_code
_entity_poly.pdbx_strand_id
1 'polypeptide(L)'
;GIEDWPDSKAFGTVGWRRNWGEGIQGNELAERIKGSKWKWAGIPGLKFEPNGALKTPWGAGGWGILPGGLDFNDGGFCKLGCAFADFGGALHNVQFGGEMDSFKAMRVGDGVVVEGTKVGSV
;
A
#
# COMPACT_ATOMS: atom_id res chain seq x y z
N GLY A 1 21.84 -0.09 10.30
CA GLY A 1 20.64 0.28 9.55
C GLY A 1 20.99 1.48 8.70
N ILE A 2 20.30 1.69 7.59
CA ILE A 2 20.38 2.99 6.90
C ILE A 2 19.61 3.95 7.80
N GLU A 3 20.31 4.93 8.39
CA GLU A 3 19.74 5.84 9.39
C GLU A 3 18.80 6.87 8.78
N ASP A 4 18.97 7.21 7.49
CA ASP A 4 18.19 8.25 6.81
C ASP A 4 17.68 7.80 5.44
N TRP A 5 16.45 8.20 5.09
CA TRP A 5 15.94 8.06 3.72
C TRP A 5 16.87 8.82 2.76
N PRO A 6 17.21 8.29 1.57
CA PRO A 6 17.95 9.06 0.58
C PRO A 6 17.19 10.34 0.21
N ASP A 7 17.89 11.47 0.09
CA ASP A 7 17.32 12.78 -0.28
C ASP A 7 16.47 12.72 -1.56
N SER A 8 16.81 11.80 -2.46
CA SER A 8 16.00 11.54 -3.65
C SER A 8 14.90 10.51 -3.35
N LYS A 9 13.64 10.94 -3.56
CA LYS A 9 12.50 10.01 -3.67
C LYS A 9 12.65 9.03 -4.85
N ALA A 10 13.50 9.35 -5.83
CA ALA A 10 13.70 8.60 -7.07
C ALA A 10 13.99 7.11 -6.91
N PHE A 11 14.50 6.68 -5.74
CA PHE A 11 14.73 5.28 -5.43
C PHE A 11 13.59 4.73 -4.58
N GLY A 12 12.43 4.51 -5.20
CA GLY A 12 11.20 3.98 -4.58
C GLY A 12 11.30 2.60 -3.91
N THR A 13 12.51 2.09 -3.65
CA THR A 13 12.81 0.78 -3.04
C THR A 13 14.19 0.70 -2.35
N VAL A 14 15.08 1.70 -2.45
CA VAL A 14 16.48 1.54 -1.98
C VAL A 14 16.57 1.85 -0.49
N GLY A 15 16.40 0.82 0.34
CA GLY A 15 16.89 0.80 1.72
C GLY A 15 15.95 0.22 2.76
N TRP A 16 14.63 0.28 2.56
CA TRP A 16 13.65 -0.29 3.49
C TRP A 16 13.01 -1.55 2.90
N ARG A 17 13.52 -2.71 3.32
CA ARG A 17 12.93 -4.02 2.98
C ARG A 17 11.59 -4.15 3.66
N ARG A 18 10.50 -3.80 2.96
CA ARG A 18 9.14 -4.18 3.36
C ARG A 18 8.94 -5.63 2.95
N ASN A 19 8.60 -6.50 3.90
CA ASN A 19 8.30 -7.88 3.57
C ASN A 19 6.83 -7.99 3.18
N TRP A 20 6.54 -8.66 2.06
CA TRP A 20 5.16 -8.92 1.68
C TRP A 20 4.48 -9.74 2.79
N GLY A 21 3.29 -9.31 3.17
CA GLY A 21 2.54 -9.91 4.27
C GLY A 21 2.92 -9.40 5.66
N GLU A 22 3.91 -8.52 5.78
CA GLU A 22 4.27 -7.93 7.06
C GLU A 22 3.12 -7.11 7.65
N GLY A 23 2.90 -7.24 8.96
CA GLY A 23 1.84 -6.51 9.68
C GLY A 23 0.41 -6.96 9.37
N ILE A 24 0.20 -8.01 8.58
CA ILE A 24 -1.14 -8.53 8.23
C ILE A 24 -1.81 -9.26 9.40
N GLN A 25 -1.06 -10.07 10.15
CA GLN A 25 -1.64 -10.94 11.18
C GLN A 25 -2.13 -10.13 12.38
N GLY A 26 -3.41 -10.28 12.73
CA GLY A 26 -4.01 -9.62 13.90
C GLY A 26 -4.23 -8.11 13.75
N ASN A 27 -4.08 -7.54 12.55
CA ASN A 27 -4.26 -6.12 12.30
C ASN A 27 -5.68 -5.81 11.78
N GLU A 28 -6.39 -4.90 12.45
CA GLU A 28 -7.78 -4.55 12.13
C GLU A 28 -7.96 -4.00 10.71
N LEU A 29 -7.04 -3.14 10.26
CA LEU A 29 -7.07 -2.61 8.90
C LEU A 29 -6.84 -3.74 7.89
N ALA A 30 -5.90 -4.64 8.14
CA ALA A 30 -5.65 -5.79 7.29
C ALA A 30 -6.90 -6.67 7.15
N GLU A 31 -7.59 -7.00 8.25
CA GLU A 31 -8.82 -7.81 8.21
C GLU A 31 -9.91 -7.18 7.33
N ARG A 32 -10.00 -5.85 7.28
CA ARG A 32 -10.96 -5.15 6.41
C ARG A 32 -10.55 -5.14 4.92
N ILE A 33 -9.26 -5.31 4.62
CA ILE A 33 -8.70 -5.26 3.26
C ILE A 33 -8.56 -6.66 2.65
N LYS A 34 -8.20 -7.69 3.43
CA LYS A 34 -7.96 -9.05 2.91
C LYS A 34 -9.15 -9.56 2.12
N GLY A 35 -8.89 -10.13 0.95
CA GLY A 35 -9.90 -10.70 0.04
C GLY A 35 -10.71 -9.67 -0.74
N SER A 36 -10.64 -8.38 -0.40
CA SER A 36 -11.42 -7.33 -1.07
C SER A 36 -10.88 -7.00 -2.47
N LYS A 37 -11.80 -6.55 -3.35
CA LYS A 37 -11.50 -6.20 -4.75
C LYS A 37 -11.69 -4.71 -4.98
N TRP A 38 -10.78 -4.14 -5.76
CA TRP A 38 -10.73 -2.70 -5.98
C TRP A 38 -10.47 -2.34 -7.45
N LYS A 39 -10.82 -1.10 -7.78
CA LYS A 39 -10.30 -0.38 -8.94
C LYS A 39 -9.11 0.45 -8.51
N TRP A 40 -8.08 0.50 -9.34
CA TRP A 40 -6.91 1.36 -9.17
C TRP A 40 -6.89 2.38 -10.30
N ALA A 41 -7.01 3.67 -10.00
CA ALA A 41 -7.22 4.72 -10.99
C ALA A 41 -8.37 4.39 -11.97
N GLY A 42 -9.48 3.85 -11.45
CA GLY A 42 -10.65 3.43 -12.23
C GLY A 42 -10.51 2.07 -12.94
N ILE A 43 -9.33 1.46 -12.97
CA ILE A 43 -9.09 0.17 -13.65
C ILE A 43 -9.35 -0.98 -12.67
N PRO A 44 -10.33 -1.87 -12.94
CA PRO A 44 -10.65 -2.99 -12.05
C PRO A 44 -9.59 -4.09 -12.11
N GLY A 45 -9.44 -4.84 -11.02
CA GLY A 45 -8.62 -6.06 -10.99
C GLY A 45 -7.59 -6.10 -9.86
N LEU A 46 -7.59 -5.09 -8.98
CA LEU A 46 -6.78 -5.11 -7.78
C LEU A 46 -7.43 -6.01 -6.72
N LYS A 47 -6.66 -6.93 -6.12
CA LYS A 47 -7.10 -7.77 -5.00
C LYS A 47 -5.97 -7.99 -4.00
N PHE A 48 -6.25 -7.73 -2.73
CA PHE A 48 -5.34 -7.93 -1.61
C PHE A 48 -5.51 -9.34 -1.04
N GLU A 49 -4.60 -10.27 -1.33
CA GLU A 49 -4.71 -11.64 -0.84
C GLU A 49 -4.26 -11.78 0.63
N PRO A 50 -4.82 -12.70 1.42
CA PRO A 50 -4.52 -12.84 2.85
C PRO A 50 -3.05 -13.10 3.19
N ASN A 51 -2.28 -13.65 2.25
CA ASN A 51 -0.85 -13.97 2.42
C ASN A 51 0.09 -12.83 2.04
N GLY A 52 -0.43 -11.63 1.77
CA GLY A 52 0.39 -10.49 1.32
C GLY A 52 0.66 -10.45 -0.18
N ALA A 53 0.11 -11.38 -0.98
CA ALA A 53 0.15 -11.27 -2.43
C ALA A 53 -0.85 -10.22 -2.92
N LEU A 54 -0.45 -9.43 -3.92
CA LEU A 54 -1.30 -8.44 -4.56
C LEU A 54 -1.56 -8.87 -6.00
N LYS A 55 -2.81 -9.12 -6.34
CA LYS A 55 -3.22 -9.30 -7.74
C LYS A 55 -3.51 -7.93 -8.33
N THR A 56 -2.93 -7.63 -9.49
CA THR A 56 -3.20 -6.39 -10.23
C THR A 56 -3.47 -6.69 -11.70
N PRO A 57 -4.07 -5.75 -12.46
CA PRO A 57 -4.18 -5.86 -13.92
C PRO A 57 -2.84 -5.88 -14.65
N TRP A 58 -1.77 -5.39 -14.02
CA TRP A 58 -0.44 -5.20 -14.62
C TRP A 58 0.57 -6.28 -14.20
N GLY A 59 0.13 -7.29 -13.46
CA GLY A 59 0.97 -8.37 -12.95
C GLY A 59 0.81 -8.61 -11.45
N ALA A 60 1.65 -9.49 -10.93
CA ALA A 60 1.72 -9.77 -9.51
C ALA A 60 2.48 -8.67 -8.76
N GLY A 61 2.15 -8.51 -7.48
CA GLY A 61 2.84 -7.66 -6.55
C GLY A 61 2.69 -8.18 -5.12
N GLY A 62 3.04 -7.34 -4.16
CA GLY A 62 2.89 -7.61 -2.74
C GLY A 62 2.26 -6.45 -1.99
N TRP A 63 1.77 -6.75 -0.79
CA TRP A 63 1.23 -5.77 0.13
C TRP A 63 1.45 -6.18 1.58
N GLY A 64 1.24 -5.23 2.49
CA GLY A 64 1.28 -5.45 3.93
C GLY A 64 0.81 -4.20 4.65
N ILE A 65 0.97 -4.17 5.97
CA ILE A 65 0.58 -3.04 6.82
C ILE A 65 1.81 -2.30 7.30
N LEU A 66 1.72 -0.98 7.26
CA LEU A 66 2.70 -0.06 7.80
C LEU A 66 2.39 0.23 9.27
N PRO A 67 3.34 0.05 10.20
CA PRO A 67 3.15 0.43 11.59
C PRO A 67 2.94 1.94 11.71
N GLY A 68 2.05 2.37 12.60
CA GLY A 68 1.82 3.79 12.86
C GLY A 68 3.01 4.47 13.53
N GLY A 69 3.09 5.80 13.40
CA GLY A 69 4.12 6.61 14.08
C GLY A 69 5.51 6.60 13.42
N LEU A 70 5.69 5.94 12.28
CA LEU A 70 6.91 5.99 11.47
C LEU A 70 6.67 6.79 10.17
N ASP A 71 7.66 7.57 9.76
CA ASP A 71 7.65 8.24 8.45
C ASP A 71 8.20 7.31 7.38
N PHE A 72 7.35 6.99 6.42
CA PHE A 72 7.67 6.13 5.29
C PHE A 72 7.98 6.94 4.02
N ASN A 73 8.73 8.04 4.20
CA ASN A 73 9.02 9.04 3.19
C ASN A 73 7.73 9.60 2.56
N ASP A 74 6.77 9.89 3.42
CA ASP A 74 5.41 10.18 2.99
C ASP A 74 4.84 11.49 3.56
N GLY A 75 5.68 12.24 4.29
CA GLY A 75 5.30 13.55 4.82
C GLY A 75 4.12 13.48 5.80
N GLY A 76 3.90 12.31 6.42
CA GLY A 76 2.80 12.08 7.34
C GLY A 76 1.52 11.57 6.66
N PHE A 77 1.57 11.19 5.38
CA PHE A 77 0.44 10.58 4.67
C PHE A 77 -0.12 9.37 5.43
N CYS A 78 0.74 8.57 6.07
CA CYS A 78 0.36 7.39 6.86
C CYS A 78 0.46 7.53 8.38
N LYS A 79 0.32 8.75 8.91
CA LYS A 79 0.50 9.03 10.36
C LYS A 79 -0.32 8.12 11.29
N LEU A 80 -1.51 7.69 10.87
CA LEU A 80 -2.42 6.82 11.64
C LEU A 80 -2.42 5.35 11.19
N GLY A 81 -1.42 4.94 10.41
CA GLY A 81 -1.33 3.61 9.82
C GLY A 81 -1.91 3.57 8.40
N CYS A 82 -1.33 2.69 7.59
CA CYS A 82 -1.65 2.49 6.19
C CYS A 82 -1.35 1.04 5.79
N ALA A 83 -1.83 0.62 4.63
CA ALA A 83 -1.20 -0.49 3.92
C ALA A 83 -0.05 0.03 3.03
N PHE A 84 0.78 -0.87 2.52
CA PHE A 84 1.58 -0.60 1.33
C PHE A 84 1.18 -1.53 0.20
N ALA A 85 1.42 -1.08 -1.04
CA ALA A 85 1.25 -1.88 -2.24
C ALA A 85 2.49 -1.73 -3.14
N ASP A 86 3.11 -2.85 -3.49
CA ASP A 86 4.31 -2.92 -4.32
C ASP A 86 4.00 -3.75 -5.57
N PHE A 87 4.01 -3.11 -6.73
CA PHE A 87 3.79 -3.78 -8.02
C PHE A 87 4.33 -2.92 -9.15
N GLY A 88 4.66 -3.54 -10.29
CA GLY A 88 5.12 -2.80 -11.47
C GLY A 88 6.39 -1.97 -11.26
N GLY A 89 7.22 -2.34 -10.27
CA GLY A 89 8.43 -1.57 -9.91
C GLY A 89 8.15 -0.28 -9.13
N ALA A 90 6.95 -0.11 -8.58
CA ALA A 90 6.55 1.07 -7.83
C ALA A 90 5.95 0.71 -6.47
N LEU A 91 6.51 1.29 -5.41
CA LEU A 91 6.01 1.19 -4.05
C LEU A 91 5.02 2.33 -3.75
N HIS A 92 3.89 1.97 -3.16
CA HIS A 92 2.83 2.90 -2.77
C HIS A 92 2.50 2.74 -1.29
N ASN A 93 2.28 3.87 -0.61
CA ASN A 93 1.63 3.91 0.68
C ASN A 93 0.13 4.13 0.45
N VAL A 94 -0.71 3.30 1.06
CA VAL A 94 -2.15 3.22 0.76
C VAL A 94 -2.95 3.53 2.01
N GLN A 95 -3.66 4.65 1.96
CA GLN A 95 -4.57 5.13 3.00
C GLN A 95 -6.01 4.85 2.58
N PHE A 96 -6.74 4.08 3.39
CA PHE A 96 -8.15 3.78 3.14
C PHE A 96 -9.07 4.80 3.80
N GLY A 97 -10.18 5.14 3.14
CA GLY A 97 -11.24 5.96 3.72
C GLY A 97 -11.94 5.25 4.88
N GLY A 98 -12.57 6.00 5.79
CA GLY A 98 -13.20 5.45 7.00
C GLY A 98 -14.23 4.35 6.72
N GLU A 99 -15.04 4.54 5.68
CA GLU A 99 -16.08 3.60 5.22
C GLU A 99 -15.52 2.39 4.44
N MET A 100 -14.22 2.37 4.13
CA MET A 100 -13.57 1.32 3.32
C MET A 100 -14.22 1.12 1.94
N ASP A 101 -14.72 2.19 1.35
CA ASP A 101 -15.24 2.23 -0.02
C ASP A 101 -14.22 2.80 -1.02
N SER A 102 -13.17 3.44 -0.50
CA SER A 102 -12.17 4.17 -1.27
C SER A 102 -10.79 4.12 -0.60
N PHE A 103 -9.74 4.38 -1.38
CA PHE A 103 -8.39 4.64 -0.87
C PHE A 103 -7.68 5.71 -1.70
N LYS A 104 -6.66 6.31 -1.09
CA LYS A 104 -5.61 7.08 -1.75
C LYS A 104 -4.30 6.30 -1.67
N ALA A 105 -3.58 6.18 -2.77
CA ALA A 105 -2.29 5.53 -2.83
C ALA A 105 -1.25 6.54 -3.33
N MET A 106 -0.27 6.86 -2.49
CA MET A 106 0.83 7.73 -2.86
C MET A 106 2.04 6.88 -3.25
N ARG A 107 2.55 7.08 -4.47
CA ARG A 107 3.80 6.47 -4.92
C ARG A 107 4.98 7.11 -4.20
N VAL A 108 5.76 6.30 -3.50
CA VAL A 108 6.91 6.75 -2.70
C VAL A 108 7.98 7.41 -3.59
N GLY A 109 8.11 6.94 -4.84
CA GLY A 109 9.11 7.38 -5.81
C GLY A 109 9.08 8.87 -6.18
N ASP A 110 7.88 9.45 -6.23
CA ASP A 110 7.66 10.79 -6.79
C ASP A 110 6.47 11.55 -6.17
N GLY A 111 5.79 10.95 -5.20
CA GLY A 111 4.65 11.56 -4.52
C GLY A 111 3.35 11.59 -5.34
N VAL A 112 3.30 10.95 -6.52
CA VAL A 112 2.07 10.89 -7.29
C VAL A 112 1.00 10.13 -6.51
N VAL A 113 -0.18 10.74 -6.37
CA VAL A 113 -1.34 10.15 -5.70
C VAL A 113 -2.32 9.63 -6.73
N VAL A 114 -2.78 8.41 -6.52
CA VAL A 114 -3.86 7.79 -7.29
C VAL A 114 -4.96 7.33 -6.35
N GLU A 115 -6.19 7.34 -6.83
CA GLU A 115 -7.36 6.94 -6.05
C GLU A 115 -7.84 5.56 -6.50
N GLY A 116 -8.41 4.83 -5.54
CA GLY A 116 -9.07 3.56 -5.80
C GLY A 116 -10.42 3.48 -5.12
N THR A 117 -11.28 2.63 -5.68
CA THR A 117 -12.64 2.42 -5.19
C THR A 117 -12.93 0.94 -5.07
N LYS A 118 -13.69 0.57 -4.03
CA LYS A 118 -14.05 -0.82 -3.76
C LYS A 118 -15.05 -1.28 -4.80
N VAL A 119 -14.82 -2.47 -5.36
CA VAL A 119 -15.74 -3.14 -6.29
C VAL A 119 -16.65 -4.10 -5.53
N GLY A 120 -16.16 -4.67 -4.43
CA GLY A 120 -16.90 -5.58 -3.57
C GLY A 120 -15.97 -6.36 -2.64
N SER A 121 -16.56 -7.11 -1.71
CA SER A 121 -15.91 -8.16 -0.92
C SER A 121 -16.42 -9.50 -1.43
N VAL A 122 -15.55 -10.51 -1.51
CA VAL A 122 -15.99 -11.91 -1.70
C VAL A 122 -16.38 -12.45 -0.34
#